data_AF-A0A943SLM5-F1
#
_entry.id   AF-A0A943SLM5-F1
#
_cell.length_a   1.000
_cell.length_b   1.000
_cell.length_c   1.000
_cell.angle_alpha   90.00
_cell.angle_beta   90.00
_cell.angle_gamma   90.00
#
_symmetry.space_group_name_H-M   'P 1'
#
loop_
_entity.id
_entity.type
_entity.pdbx_description
1 polymer ?
#
loop_
_entity_poly.entity_id
_entity_poly.type
_entity_poly.pdbx_seq_one_letter_code
_entity_poly.pdbx_strand_id
1 'polypeptide(L)'
;MTANEIYRSVLALMFMDDNDAAEYQKNFLVQLNMKLEECFETNNSVRIAKGKEAMEEPPMIESLEEEVPYEFELTRSVIPLGIAGDLYVDDDETGISNDYRERYLAWKASRVRARFCPAEV
;
A
#
# COMPACT_ATOMS: atom_id res chain seq x y z
N MET A 1 7.86 -7.44 -4.56
CA MET A 1 6.47 -7.74 -4.97
C MET A 1 6.21 -6.85 -6.15
N THR A 2 5.71 -7.41 -7.25
CA THR A 2 5.33 -6.60 -8.41
C THR A 2 4.04 -5.84 -8.15
N ALA A 3 3.82 -4.78 -8.92
CA ALA A 3 2.56 -4.06 -8.89
C ALA A 3 1.37 -4.98 -9.25
N ASN A 4 1.55 -5.94 -10.16
CA ASN A 4 0.55 -6.95 -10.48
C ASN A 4 0.18 -7.82 -9.27
N GLU A 5 1.15 -8.25 -8.46
CA GLU A 5 0.87 -9.06 -7.26
C GLU A 5 0.04 -8.29 -6.22
N ILE A 6 0.30 -6.99 -6.07
CA ILE A 6 -0.50 -6.10 -5.24
C ILE A 6 -1.90 -5.94 -5.86
N TYR A 7 -1.97 -5.75 -7.18
CA TYR A 7 -3.23 -5.58 -7.89
C TYR A 7 -4.16 -6.79 -7.72
N ARG A 8 -3.62 -8.01 -7.85
CA ARG A 8 -4.38 -9.25 -7.58
C ARG A 8 -4.90 -9.32 -6.15
N SER A 9 -4.15 -8.79 -5.19
CA SER A 9 -4.62 -8.70 -3.80
C SER A 9 -5.76 -7.70 -3.63
N VAL A 10 -5.71 -6.58 -4.35
CA VAL A 10 -6.79 -5.57 -4.39
C VAL A 10 -8.06 -6.15 -4.99
N LEU A 11 -7.98 -6.77 -6.18
CA LEU A 11 -9.15 -7.39 -6.82
C LEU A 11 -9.81 -8.44 -5.93
N ALA A 12 -9.01 -9.27 -5.26
CA ALA A 12 -9.51 -10.26 -4.31
C ALA A 12 -10.24 -9.61 -3.11
N LEU A 13 -9.76 -8.47 -2.60
CA LEU A 13 -10.42 -7.72 -1.53
C LEU A 13 -11.74 -7.09 -1.98
N MET A 14 -11.85 -6.76 -3.26
CA MET A 14 -13.03 -6.19 -3.91
C MET A 14 -14.01 -7.26 -4.43
N PHE A 15 -13.71 -8.55 -4.22
CA PHE A 15 -14.46 -9.69 -4.74
C PHE A 15 -14.62 -9.69 -6.28
N MET A 16 -13.66 -9.09 -6.99
CA MET A 16 -13.64 -9.02 -8.45
C MET A 16 -12.95 -10.24 -9.05
N ASP A 17 -13.39 -10.63 -10.23
CA ASP A 17 -12.77 -11.69 -11.02
C ASP A 17 -11.81 -11.15 -12.10
N ASP A 18 -11.20 -12.06 -12.86
CA ASP A 18 -10.22 -11.70 -13.89
C ASP A 18 -10.83 -10.87 -15.05
N ASN A 19 -12.14 -10.92 -15.26
CA ASN A 19 -12.81 -10.19 -16.33
C ASN A 19 -12.92 -8.69 -16.01
N ASP A 20 -13.09 -8.35 -14.73
CA ASP A 20 -13.16 -6.95 -14.27
C ASP A 20 -11.77 -6.31 -14.14
N ALA A 21 -10.71 -7.15 -14.08
CA ALA A 21 -9.34 -6.71 -13.87
C ALA A 21 -8.82 -5.71 -14.93
N ALA A 22 -9.36 -5.69 -16.14
CA ALA A 22 -8.93 -4.72 -17.15
C ALA A 22 -9.47 -3.30 -16.86
N GLU A 23 -10.66 -3.20 -16.25
CA GLU A 23 -11.34 -1.93 -16.00
C GLU A 23 -10.66 -1.13 -14.90
N TYR A 24 -10.21 -1.81 -13.83
CA TYR A 24 -9.62 -1.15 -12.66
C TYR A 24 -8.13 -0.88 -12.80
N GLN A 25 -7.45 -1.41 -13.82
CA GLN A 25 -5.98 -1.36 -13.92
C GLN A 25 -5.45 0.08 -13.92
N LYS A 26 -6.08 0.99 -14.68
CA LYS A 26 -5.64 2.39 -14.76
C LYS A 26 -5.80 3.10 -13.42
N ASN A 27 -6.95 2.91 -12.76
CA ASN A 27 -7.22 3.51 -11.46
C ASN A 27 -6.34 2.91 -10.37
N PHE A 28 -6.04 1.61 -10.46
CA PHE A 28 -5.11 0.92 -9.57
C PHE A 28 -3.71 1.53 -9.60
N LEU A 29 -3.11 1.77 -10.77
CA LEU A 29 -1.75 2.34 -10.84
C LEU A 29 -1.69 3.75 -10.23
N VAL A 30 -2.73 4.57 -10.44
CA VAL A 30 -2.83 5.88 -9.81
C VAL A 30 -2.91 5.74 -8.29
N GLN A 31 -3.80 4.88 -7.79
CA GLN A 31 -3.97 4.64 -6.36
C GLN A 31 -2.72 4.03 -5.72
N LEU A 32 -2.01 3.14 -6.41
CA LEU A 32 -0.76 2.56 -5.96
C LEU A 32 0.27 3.65 -5.66
N ASN A 33 0.49 4.57 -6.61
CA ASN A 33 1.43 5.67 -6.42
C ASN A 33 1.03 6.60 -5.27
N MET A 34 -0.27 6.90 -5.12
CA MET A 34 -0.78 7.66 -3.97
C MET A 34 -0.51 6.94 -2.63
N LYS A 35 -0.75 5.63 -2.55
CA LYS A 35 -0.50 4.86 -1.33
C LYS A 35 0.97 4.67 -1.03
N LEU A 36 1.83 4.65 -2.05
CA LEU A 36 3.28 4.67 -1.86
C LEU A 36 3.70 5.98 -1.20
N GLU A 37 3.29 7.13 -1.74
CA GLU A 37 3.53 8.43 -1.11
C GLU A 37 3.01 8.48 0.34
N GLU A 38 1.76 8.09 0.59
CA GLU A 38 1.17 8.08 1.92
C GLU A 38 1.87 7.16 2.94
N CYS A 39 2.57 6.12 2.46
CA CYS A 39 3.29 5.15 3.29
C CYS A 39 4.81 5.41 3.33
N PHE A 40 5.32 6.45 2.68
CA PHE A 40 6.75 6.69 2.50
C PHE A 40 7.53 6.71 3.82
N GLU A 41 7.09 7.53 4.77
CA GLU A 41 7.71 7.64 6.10
C GLU A 41 7.64 6.32 6.89
N THR A 42 6.50 5.62 6.78
CA THR A 42 6.32 4.32 7.42
C THR A 42 7.31 3.31 6.84
N ASN A 43 7.45 3.26 5.51
CA ASN A 43 8.38 2.39 4.83
C ASN A 43 9.82 2.68 5.23
N ASN A 44 10.23 3.96 5.21
CA ASN A 44 11.57 4.37 5.62
C ASN A 44 11.86 4.00 7.08
N SER A 45 10.90 4.16 8.00
CA SER A 45 11.07 3.70 9.38
C SER A 45 11.34 2.20 9.48
N VAL A 46 10.65 1.38 8.68
CA VAL A 46 10.84 -0.08 8.62
C VAL A 46 12.19 -0.42 7.98
N ARG A 47 12.58 0.26 6.89
CA ARG A 47 13.88 0.08 6.23
C ARG A 47 15.04 0.34 7.19
N ILE A 48 15.01 1.49 7.88
CA ILE A 48 16.04 1.87 8.86
C ILE A 48 16.11 0.83 9.98
N ALA A 49 14.96 0.39 10.52
CA ALA A 49 14.94 -0.64 11.57
C ALA A 49 15.51 -1.99 11.11
N LYS A 50 15.46 -2.29 9.81
CA LYS A 50 16.08 -3.48 9.20
C LYS A 50 17.54 -3.26 8.78
N GLY A 51 18.14 -2.10 9.10
CA GLY A 51 19.50 -1.77 8.70
C GLY A 51 19.66 -1.46 7.21
N LYS A 52 18.58 -1.13 6.51
CA LYS A 52 18.60 -0.67 5.11
C LYS A 52 18.65 0.87 5.07
N GLU A 53 19.21 1.40 3.99
CA GLU A 53 19.17 2.84 3.73
C GLU A 53 17.73 3.31 3.48
N ALA A 54 17.43 4.49 4.02
CA ALA A 54 16.18 5.18 3.73
C ALA A 54 16.14 5.56 2.23
N MET A 55 14.96 5.51 1.65
CA MET A 55 14.72 6.05 0.31
C MET A 55 14.65 7.57 0.38
N GLU A 56 15.15 8.25 -0.64
CA GLU A 56 15.13 9.72 -0.72
C GLU A 56 13.78 10.26 -1.20
N GLU A 57 13.08 9.50 -2.05
CA GLU A 57 11.78 9.86 -2.60
C GLU A 57 10.85 8.64 -2.71
N PRO A 58 9.52 8.83 -2.68
CA PRO A 58 8.59 7.76 -2.99
C PRO A 58 8.75 7.31 -4.46
N PRO A 59 8.71 6.01 -4.75
CA PRO A 59 8.83 5.49 -6.10
C PRO A 59 7.58 5.81 -6.92
N MET A 60 7.76 5.98 -8.22
CA MET A 60 6.69 6.09 -9.20
C MET A 60 6.65 4.82 -10.05
N ILE A 61 5.53 4.11 -10.02
CA ILE A 61 5.30 2.85 -10.72
C ILE A 61 4.46 3.13 -11.96
N GLU A 62 4.93 2.72 -13.14
CA GLU A 62 4.28 3.01 -14.42
C GLU A 62 3.58 1.80 -15.04
N SER A 63 3.93 0.59 -14.61
CA SER A 63 3.41 -0.66 -15.15
C SER A 63 3.19 -1.74 -14.09
N LEU A 64 2.43 -2.78 -14.43
CA LEU A 64 2.11 -3.87 -13.49
C LEU A 64 3.30 -4.83 -13.29
N GLU A 65 4.24 -4.86 -14.22
CA GLU A 65 5.41 -5.73 -14.22
C GLU A 65 6.54 -5.20 -13.32
N GLU A 66 6.49 -3.93 -12.93
CA GLU A 66 7.49 -3.30 -12.08
C GLU A 66 7.45 -3.83 -10.63
N GLU A 67 8.65 -3.99 -10.07
CA GLU A 67 8.83 -4.28 -8.64
C GLU A 67 8.55 -3.04 -7.80
N VAL A 68 7.73 -3.19 -6.77
CA VAL A 68 7.44 -2.12 -5.82
C VAL A 68 8.49 -2.15 -4.71
N PRO A 69 9.38 -1.13 -4.59
CA PRO A 69 10.57 -1.18 -3.73
C PRO A 69 10.28 -0.88 -2.24
N TYR A 70 9.07 -1.21 -1.77
CA TYR A 70 8.65 -1.06 -0.38
C TYR A 70 8.76 -2.37 0.38
N GLU A 71 8.89 -2.26 1.70
CA GLU A 71 9.03 -3.42 2.57
C GLU A 71 7.80 -4.32 2.50
N PHE A 72 8.04 -5.62 2.57
CA PHE A 72 7.03 -6.67 2.35
C PHE A 72 5.80 -6.50 3.25
N GLU A 73 5.99 -6.06 4.48
CA GLU A 73 4.90 -5.84 5.43
C GLU A 73 3.89 -4.78 4.95
N LEU A 74 4.36 -3.79 4.19
CA LEU A 74 3.51 -2.73 3.63
C LEU A 74 2.85 -3.19 2.33
N THR A 75 3.65 -3.72 1.39
CA THR A 75 3.17 -4.15 0.07
C THR A 75 2.22 -5.33 0.12
N ARG A 76 2.39 -6.25 1.08
CA ARG A 76 1.53 -7.44 1.21
C ARG A 76 0.16 -7.14 1.82
N SER A 77 0.07 -6.16 2.72
CA SER A 77 -1.08 -6.08 3.64
C SER A 77 -1.63 -4.69 3.88
N VAL A 78 -0.79 -3.66 3.91
CA VAL A 78 -1.24 -2.28 4.19
C VAL A 78 -1.73 -1.63 2.91
N ILE A 79 -0.88 -1.59 1.89
CA ILE A 79 -1.19 -0.91 0.62
C ILE A 79 -2.44 -1.49 -0.06
N PRO A 80 -2.62 -2.82 -0.19
CA PRO A 80 -3.81 -3.37 -0.80
C PRO A 80 -5.12 -2.98 -0.10
N LEU A 81 -5.14 -2.89 1.23
CA LEU A 81 -6.32 -2.45 1.99
C LEU A 81 -6.67 -1.00 1.68
N GLY A 82 -5.68 -0.12 1.65
CA GLY A 82 -5.90 1.30 1.32
C GLY A 82 -6.48 1.47 -0.08
N ILE A 83 -5.92 0.77 -1.07
CA ILE A 83 -6.39 0.84 -2.46
C ILE A 83 -7.79 0.24 -2.60
N ALA A 84 -8.03 -0.96 -2.05
CA ALA A 84 -9.36 -1.60 -2.12
C ALA A 84 -10.43 -0.76 -1.42
N GLY A 85 -10.09 -0.17 -0.27
CA GLY A 85 -10.97 0.80 0.40
C GLY A 85 -11.36 1.93 -0.53
N ASP A 86 -10.41 2.52 -1.25
CA ASP A 86 -10.68 3.67 -2.13
C ASP A 86 -11.40 3.31 -3.43
N LEU A 87 -11.06 2.18 -4.06
CA LEU A 87 -11.66 1.78 -5.33
C LEU A 87 -13.05 1.14 -5.21
N TYR A 88 -13.34 0.46 -4.10
CA TYR A 88 -14.58 -0.32 -3.96
C TYR A 88 -15.79 0.49 -3.46
N VAL A 89 -15.61 1.79 -3.19
CA VAL A 89 -16.61 2.59 -2.47
C VAL A 89 -17.97 2.65 -3.15
N ASP A 90 -18.00 2.66 -4.49
CA ASP A 90 -19.24 2.80 -5.26
C ASP A 90 -20.01 1.48 -5.35
N ASP A 91 -19.31 0.34 -5.30
CA ASP A 91 -19.89 -1.00 -5.41
C ASP A 91 -20.12 -1.67 -4.03
N ASP A 92 -19.74 -1.01 -2.95
CA ASP A 92 -19.79 -1.58 -1.60
C ASP A 92 -21.18 -1.46 -0.95
N GLU A 93 -21.99 -2.51 -1.10
CA GLU A 93 -23.28 -2.63 -0.41
C GLU A 93 -23.15 -3.03 1.08
N THR A 94 -21.96 -3.49 1.50
CA THR A 94 -21.73 -4.12 2.81
C THR A 94 -21.11 -3.18 3.85
N GLY A 95 -20.49 -2.09 3.41
CA GLY A 95 -19.68 -1.18 4.23
C GLY A 95 -18.23 -1.65 4.44
N ILE A 96 -17.78 -2.72 3.77
CA ILE A 96 -16.43 -3.27 3.92
C ILE A 96 -15.32 -2.33 3.42
N SER A 97 -15.63 -1.45 2.46
CA SER A 97 -14.72 -0.39 1.98
C SER A 97 -14.26 0.50 3.14
N ASN A 98 -15.16 0.84 4.07
CA ASN A 98 -14.81 1.62 5.26
C ASN A 98 -13.96 0.82 6.26
N ASP A 99 -14.27 -0.46 6.49
CA ASP A 99 -13.42 -1.36 7.31
C ASP A 99 -11.98 -1.40 6.76
N TYR A 100 -11.83 -1.53 5.44
CA TYR A 100 -10.51 -1.54 4.80
C TYR A 100 -9.75 -0.23 5.00
N ARG A 101 -10.42 0.93 4.88
CA ARG A 101 -9.79 2.23 5.14
C ARG A 101 -9.37 2.39 6.60
N GLU A 102 -10.21 1.99 7.54
CA GLU A 102 -9.89 2.04 8.97
C GLU A 102 -8.70 1.14 9.31
N ARG A 103 -8.70 -0.10 8.79
CA ARG A 103 -7.60 -1.05 8.96
C ARG A 103 -6.33 -0.56 8.28
N TYR A 104 -6.42 0.05 7.10
CA TYR A 104 -5.28 0.67 6.43
C TYR A 104 -4.61 1.71 7.34
N LEU A 105 -5.39 2.63 7.90
CA LEU A 105 -4.87 3.68 8.80
C LEU A 105 -4.25 3.08 10.07
N ALA A 106 -4.95 2.16 10.72
CA ALA A 106 -4.46 1.49 11.92
C ALA A 106 -3.18 0.68 11.65
N TRP A 107 -3.14 -0.05 10.55
CA TRP A 107 -2.00 -0.91 10.22
C TRP A 107 -0.81 -0.08 9.79
N LYS A 108 -1.00 0.95 8.94
CA LYS A 108 0.06 1.91 8.59
C LYS A 108 0.72 2.47 9.85
N ALA A 109 -0.08 2.99 10.78
CA ALA A 109 0.42 3.51 12.06
C ALA A 109 1.16 2.44 12.87
N SER A 110 0.63 1.22 12.95
CA SER A 110 1.27 0.12 13.71
C SER A 110 2.58 -0.39 13.12
N ARG A 111 2.86 -0.12 11.83
CA ARG A 111 4.11 -0.53 11.17
C ARG A 111 5.24 0.47 11.39
N VAL A 112 4.95 1.69 11.81
CA VAL A 112 5.98 2.69 12.11
C VAL A 112 6.92 2.16 13.18
N ARG A 113 8.23 2.24 12.92
CA ARG A 113 9.26 1.83 13.87
C ARG A 113 9.87 3.07 14.53
N ALA A 114 9.63 3.22 15.83
CA ALA A 114 10.25 4.29 16.60
C ALA A 114 11.77 4.09 16.64
N ARG A 115 12.51 5.20 16.48
CA ARG A 115 13.94 5.25 16.75
C ARG A 115 14.14 6.16 17.96
N PHE A 116 14.72 5.63 19.04
CA PHE A 116 15.21 6.46 20.12
C PHE A 116 16.51 7.11 19.65
N CYS A 117 16.51 8.44 19.53
CA CYS A 117 17.74 9.20 19.34
C CYS A 117 18.28 9.53 20.75
N PRO A 118 19.56 9.23 21.07
CA PRO A 118 20.15 9.75 22.29
C PRO A 118 20.12 11.29 22.24
N ALA A 119 19.74 11.92 23.35
CA ALA A 119 19.85 13.36 23.46
C ALA A 119 21.33 13.75 23.30
N GLU A 120 21.62 14.69 22.39
CA GLU A 120 22.94 15.31 22.33
C GLU A 120 23.16 16.04 23.67
N VAL A 121 24.16 15.58 24.43
CA VAL A 121 24.53 16.12 25.77
C VAL A 121 25.68 17.09 25.63
#